data_AF-A0A1G1LLE6-F1
#
_entry.id   AF-A0A1G1LLE6-F1
#
_cell.length_a   1.000
_cell.length_b   1.000
_cell.length_c   1.000
_cell.angle_alpha   90.00
_cell.angle_beta   90.00
_cell.angle_gamma   90.00
#
_symmetry.space_group_name_H-M   'P 1'
#
loop_
_entity.id
_entity.type
_entity.pdbx_description
1 polymer ?
#
loop_
_entity_poly.entity_id
_entity_poly.type
_entity_poly.pdbx_seq_one_letter_code
_entity_poly.pdbx_strand_id
1 'polypeptide(L)'
;MKENLKQQLENLKKEIESIDEQDQEARAKLLDLAETIEHKLADLKDRTERKAVLSRLEDDVFAFELKHPRISAVLEQIIDILKNMGV
;
A
#
# COMPACT_ATOMS: atom_id res chain seq x y z
N MET A 1 14.80 -0.79 7.92
CA MET A 1 14.05 -0.87 6.64
C MET A 1 12.74 -1.64 6.79
N LYS A 2 12.72 -2.90 7.28
CA LYS A 2 11.46 -3.62 7.59
C LYS A 2 10.57 -2.87 8.60
N GLU A 3 11.14 -2.25 9.62
CA GLU A 3 10.38 -1.45 10.59
C GLU A 3 9.77 -0.18 9.98
N ASN A 4 10.42 0.43 9.00
CA ASN A 4 9.89 1.63 8.33
C ASN A 4 8.68 1.26 7.45
N LEU A 5 8.79 0.17 6.67
CA LEU A 5 7.66 -0.36 5.93
C LEU A 5 6.49 -0.71 6.86
N LYS A 6 6.76 -1.40 7.98
CA LYS A 6 5.74 -1.75 8.96
C LYS A 6 5.05 -0.51 9.54
N GLN A 7 5.82 0.51 9.90
CA GLN A 7 5.27 1.77 10.39
C GLN A 7 4.36 2.45 9.36
N GLN A 8 4.73 2.43 8.07
CA GLN A 8 3.90 3.00 7.02
C GLN A 8 2.64 2.18 6.76
N LEU A 9 2.69 0.85 6.89
CA LEU A 9 1.51 0.00 6.81
C LEU A 9 0.55 0.22 7.97
N GLU A 10 1.07 0.46 9.18
CA GLU A 10 0.25 0.88 10.32
C GLU A 10 -0.37 2.27 10.11
N ASN A 11 0.37 3.21 9.52
CA ASN A 11 -0.18 4.52 9.16
C ASN A 11 -1.28 4.39 8.11
N LEU A 12 -1.06 3.56 7.07
CA LEU A 12 -2.05 3.27 6.04
C LEU A 12 -3.33 2.71 6.66
N LYS A 13 -3.22 1.73 7.56
CA LYS A 13 -4.37 1.15 8.27
C LYS A 13 -5.17 2.20 9.05
N LYS A 14 -4.50 3.13 9.74
CA LYS A 14 -5.17 4.23 10.46
C LYS A 14 -5.87 5.23 9.53
N GLU A 15 -5.26 5.55 8.40
CA GLU A 15 -5.91 6.42 7.41
C GLU A 15 -7.11 5.70 6.76
N ILE A 16 -7.02 4.38 6.55
CA ILE A 16 -8.14 3.55 6.07
C ILE A 16 -9.30 3.55 7.07
N GLU A 17 -9.03 3.51 8.37
CA GLU A 17 -10.06 3.65 9.41
C GLU A 17 -10.74 5.03 9.41
N SER A 18 -10.08 6.03 8.84
CA SER A 18 -10.60 7.40 8.70
C SER A 18 -11.32 7.64 7.37
N ILE A 19 -11.37 6.66 6.46
CA ILE A 19 -12.18 6.73 5.23
C ILE A 19 -13.64 6.80 5.60
N ASP A 20 -14.39 7.65 4.89
CA ASP A 20 -15.83 7.80 5.03
C ASP A 20 -16.54 6.43 4.98
N GLU A 21 -17.51 6.24 5.87
CA GLU A 21 -18.32 5.02 5.97
C GLU A 21 -19.03 4.68 4.66
N GLN A 22 -19.24 5.68 3.81
CA GLN A 22 -19.85 5.58 2.49
C GLN A 22 -18.90 4.95 1.43
N ASP A 23 -17.59 4.92 1.67
CA ASP A 23 -16.58 4.39 0.74
C ASP A 23 -15.99 3.05 1.22
N GLN A 24 -16.89 2.12 1.54
CA GLN A 24 -16.51 0.78 2.03
C GLN A 24 -15.73 -0.03 0.98
N GLU A 25 -15.94 0.24 -0.31
CA GLU A 25 -15.20 -0.42 -1.38
C GLU A 25 -13.72 0.00 -1.38
N ALA A 26 -13.44 1.31 -1.28
CA ALA A 26 -12.08 1.81 -1.11
C ALA A 26 -11.42 1.20 0.12
N ARG A 27 -12.15 1.20 1.24
CA ARG A 27 -11.68 0.64 2.51
C ARG A 27 -11.28 -0.83 2.38
N ALA A 28 -12.13 -1.64 1.75
CA ALA A 28 -11.86 -3.07 1.55
C ALA A 28 -10.65 -3.30 0.63
N LYS A 29 -10.55 -2.56 -0.49
CA LYS A 29 -9.41 -2.65 -1.42
C LYS A 29 -8.08 -2.30 -0.76
N LEU A 30 -8.07 -1.23 0.03
CA LEU A 30 -6.87 -0.76 0.72
C LEU A 30 -6.44 -1.71 1.85
N LEU A 31 -7.39 -2.36 2.54
CA LEU A 31 -7.08 -3.41 3.51
C LEU A 31 -6.45 -4.64 2.85
N ASP A 32 -7.04 -5.13 1.75
CA ASP A 32 -6.49 -6.24 0.95
C ASP A 32 -5.08 -5.92 0.45
N LEU A 33 -4.86 -4.68 0.02
CA LEU A 33 -3.55 -4.22 -0.43
C LEU A 33 -2.54 -4.20 0.73
N ALA A 34 -2.91 -3.65 1.89
CA ALA A 34 -2.06 -3.61 3.07
C ALA A 34 -1.67 -5.03 3.53
N GLU A 35 -2.62 -5.96 3.59
CA GLU A 35 -2.37 -7.36 3.93
C GLU A 35 -1.48 -8.04 2.87
N THR A 36 -1.73 -7.78 1.58
CA THR A 36 -0.91 -8.29 0.48
C THR A 36 0.54 -7.83 0.63
N ILE A 37 0.78 -6.57 0.96
CA ILE A 37 2.12 -6.01 1.16
C ILE A 37 2.76 -6.65 2.40
N GLU A 38 2.05 -6.75 3.53
CA GLU A 38 2.55 -7.39 4.75
C GLU A 38 2.94 -8.86 4.54
N HIS A 39 2.06 -9.64 3.90
CA HIS A 39 2.27 -11.07 3.69
C HIS A 39 3.25 -11.37 2.56
N LYS A 40 3.08 -10.73 1.40
CA LYS A 40 3.86 -11.09 0.22
C LYS A 40 5.29 -10.58 0.32
N LEU A 41 5.58 -9.39 0.81
CA LEU A 41 6.98 -8.93 0.86
C LEU A 41 7.83 -9.69 1.89
N ALA A 42 7.22 -10.36 2.86
CA ALA A 42 7.93 -11.26 3.76
C ALA A 42 8.43 -12.53 3.04
N ASP A 43 7.71 -13.00 2.02
CA ASP A 43 7.92 -14.30 1.36
C ASP A 43 8.32 -14.23 -0.13
N LEU A 44 8.20 -13.07 -0.77
CA LEU A 44 8.46 -12.89 -2.19
C LEU A 44 9.95 -13.00 -2.48
N LYS A 45 10.42 -14.20 -2.82
CA LYS A 45 11.74 -14.45 -3.41
C LYS A 45 11.76 -14.14 -4.91
N ASP A 46 10.62 -14.17 -5.59
CA ASP A 46 10.50 -13.90 -7.03
C ASP A 46 10.40 -12.39 -7.37
N ARG A 47 11.24 -11.93 -8.31
CA ARG A 47 11.23 -10.53 -8.80
C ARG A 47 9.97 -10.16 -9.57
N THR A 48 9.36 -11.11 -10.28
CA THR A 48 8.20 -10.89 -11.16
C THR A 48 6.97 -10.58 -10.34
N GLU A 49 6.74 -11.37 -9.29
CA GLU A 49 5.63 -11.15 -8.37
C GLU A 49 5.80 -9.85 -7.57
N ARG A 50 7.03 -9.47 -7.20
CA ARG A 50 7.31 -8.15 -6.59
C ARG A 50 6.94 -7.00 -7.50
N LYS A 51 7.28 -7.08 -8.80
CA LYS A 51 6.90 -6.06 -9.79
C LYS A 51 5.39 -5.97 -9.98
N ALA A 52 4.68 -7.10 -10.01
CA ALA A 52 3.23 -7.10 -10.14
C ALA A 52 2.55 -6.39 -8.94
N VAL A 53 3.03 -6.64 -7.71
CA VAL A 53 2.53 -5.95 -6.50
C VAL A 53 2.80 -4.45 -6.56
N LEU A 54 4.00 -4.03 -6.98
CA LEU A 54 4.34 -2.61 -7.15
C LEU A 54 3.45 -1.93 -8.19
N SER A 55 3.21 -2.57 -9.34
CA SER A 55 2.37 -2.00 -10.39
C SER A 55 0.93 -1.81 -9.91
N ARG A 56 0.38 -2.78 -9.18
CA ARG A 56 -0.97 -2.66 -8.58
C ARG A 56 -1.05 -1.52 -7.57
N LEU A 57 -0.01 -1.36 -6.74
CA LEU A 57 0.13 -0.25 -5.80
C LEU A 57 0.14 1.10 -6.51
N GLU A 58 0.86 1.23 -7.61
CA GLU A 58 0.91 2.44 -8.43
C GLU A 58 -0.47 2.76 -9.03
N ASP A 59 -1.18 1.76 -9.56
CA ASP A 59 -2.55 1.92 -10.08
C ASP A 59 -3.55 2.36 -8.98
N ASP A 60 -3.43 1.78 -7.78
CA ASP A 60 -4.28 2.13 -6.64
C ASP A 60 -4.00 3.57 -6.17
N VAL A 61 -2.75 4.05 -6.17
CA VAL A 61 -2.42 5.46 -5.86
C VAL A 61 -3.16 6.40 -6.78
N PHE A 62 -3.14 6.16 -8.09
CA PHE A 62 -3.86 6.97 -9.08
C PHE A 62 -5.38 6.96 -8.83
N ALA A 63 -5.95 5.82 -8.44
CA ALA A 63 -7.37 5.72 -8.14
C ALA A 63 -7.76 6.53 -6.89
N PHE A 64 -6.85 6.63 -5.90
CA PHE A 64 -7.11 7.30 -4.63
C PHE A 64 -6.67 8.77 -4.59
N GLU A 65 -5.81 9.23 -5.50
CA GLU A 65 -5.25 10.59 -5.51
C GLU A 65 -6.33 11.70 -5.48
N LEU A 66 -7.45 11.49 -6.19
CA LEU A 66 -8.53 12.48 -6.29
C LEU A 66 -9.46 12.51 -5.08
N LYS A 67 -9.71 11.35 -4.44
CA LYS A 67 -10.71 11.21 -3.37
C LYS A 67 -10.09 11.15 -1.99
N HIS A 68 -8.92 10.55 -1.87
CA HIS A 68 -8.24 10.23 -0.62
C HIS A 68 -6.75 10.62 -0.71
N PRO A 69 -6.43 11.93 -0.80
CA PRO A 69 -5.07 12.42 -1.05
C PRO A 69 -4.07 12.08 0.07
N ARG A 70 -4.55 11.82 1.30
CA ARG A 70 -3.70 11.34 2.39
C ARG A 70 -3.28 9.88 2.19
N ILE A 71 -4.20 9.07 1.67
CA ILE A 71 -3.96 7.64 1.42
C ILE A 71 -2.99 7.48 0.26
N SER A 72 -3.18 8.23 -0.83
CA SER A 72 -2.24 8.22 -1.95
C SER A 72 -0.82 8.58 -1.50
N ALA A 73 -0.65 9.60 -0.66
CA ALA A 73 0.66 9.98 -0.11
C ALA A 73 1.31 8.86 0.73
N VAL A 74 0.54 8.12 1.53
CA VAL A 74 1.07 6.98 2.30
C VAL A 74 1.45 5.83 1.37
N LEU A 75 0.64 5.54 0.35
CA LEU A 75 0.93 4.51 -0.65
C LEU A 75 2.20 4.84 -1.47
N GLU A 76 2.41 6.10 -1.85
CA GLU A 76 3.64 6.56 -2.50
C GLU A 76 4.87 6.33 -1.63
N GLN A 77 4.80 6.67 -0.34
CA GLN A 77 5.89 6.41 0.60
C GLN A 77 6.19 4.91 0.73
N ILE A 78 5.15 4.07 0.74
CA ILE A 78 5.32 2.62 0.72
C ILE A 78 6.05 2.20 -0.55
N ILE A 79 5.59 2.63 -1.73
CA ILE A 79 6.24 2.32 -3.02
C ILE A 79 7.72 2.70 -3.02
N ASP A 80 8.07 3.89 -2.53
CA ASP A 80 9.45 4.34 -2.46
C ASP A 80 10.31 3.48 -1.51
N ILE A 81 9.76 3.09 -0.37
CA ILE A 81 10.43 2.16 0.55
C ILE A 81 10.65 0.80 -0.13
N LEU A 82 9.65 0.31 -0.87
CA LEU A 82 9.73 -0.96 -1.62
C LEU A 82 10.77 -0.92 -2.73
N LYS A 83 10.83 0.17 -3.51
CA LYS A 83 11.85 0.41 -4.55
C LYS A 83 13.26 0.44 -3.94
N ASN A 84 13.43 1.16 -2.83
CA ASN A 84 14.72 1.28 -2.13
C ASN A 84 15.24 -0.03 -1.50
N MET A 85 14.37 -1.03 -1.28
CA MET A 85 14.78 -2.34 -0.76
C MET A 85 15.40 -3.29 -1.81
N GLY A 86 15.64 -2.84 -3.03
CA GLY A 86 16.31 -3.64 -4.07
C GLY A 86 15.33 -4.43 -4.94
N VAL A 87 14.14 -3.87 -5.15
CA VAL A 87 13.33 -4.16 -6.34
C VAL A 87 13.90 -3.41 -7.53
#